data_AF-A0A973PI98-F1
#
_entry.id   AF-A0A973PI98-F1
#
_cell.length_a   1.000
_cell.length_b   1.000
_cell.length_c   1.000
_cell.angle_alpha   90.00
_cell.angle_beta   90.00
_cell.angle_gamma   90.00
#
_symmetry.space_group_name_H-M   'P 1'
#
loop_
_entity.id
_entity.type
_entity.pdbx_description
1 polymer ?
#
loop_
_entity_poly.entity_id
_entity_poly.type
_entity_poly.pdbx_seq_one_letter_code
_entity_poly.pdbx_strand_id
1 'polypeptide(L)'
;MDLRYGTNPQQRTATATPVRPGRPPLRVLHGSPSYINLLDALNAWQLVREADDALGRPAAASFKHVSPAGAAVAGPVDEVTAELYGVDPAAVGPLTSAYLRARDADPKCSYGDFAALSRPVDAELAELLARVVSDGV
;
A
#
# COMPACT_ATOMS: atom_id res chain seq x y z
N MET A 1 4.98 20.09 1.09
CA MET A 1 5.49 19.39 -0.10
C MET A 1 4.60 19.71 -1.27
N ASP A 2 5.20 19.88 -2.44
CA ASP A 2 4.45 20.11 -3.68
C ASP A 2 3.95 18.76 -4.22
N LEU A 3 2.72 18.76 -4.73
CA LEU A 3 2.08 17.60 -5.34
C LEU A 3 2.00 17.82 -6.85
N ARG A 4 1.97 16.74 -7.64
CA ARG A 4 1.93 16.83 -9.12
C ARG A 4 0.77 17.70 -9.64
N TYR A 5 -0.41 17.55 -9.04
CA TYR A 5 -1.64 18.31 -9.30
C TYR A 5 -2.66 17.97 -8.19
N GLY A 6 -3.81 18.65 -8.18
CA GLY A 6 -4.94 18.40 -7.28
C GLY A 6 -5.68 17.10 -7.59
N THR A 7 -7.00 17.06 -7.39
CA THR A 7 -7.79 15.86 -7.72
C THR A 7 -7.74 15.53 -9.22
N ASN A 8 -7.65 16.55 -10.08
CA ASN A 8 -7.60 16.40 -11.52
C ASN A 8 -6.50 17.27 -12.15
N PRO A 9 -5.98 16.95 -13.36
CA PRO A 9 -4.86 17.65 -13.97
C PRO A 9 -5.05 19.16 -14.21
N GLN A 10 -6.28 19.63 -14.39
CA GLN A 10 -6.59 21.06 -14.54
C GLN A 10 -6.35 21.86 -13.24
N GLN A 11 -6.32 21.19 -12.09
CA GLN A 11 -6.03 21.79 -10.78
C GLN A 11 -4.50 21.77 -10.57
N ARG A 12 -3.79 22.64 -11.28
CA ARG A 12 -2.32 22.57 -11.43
C ARG A 12 -1.51 22.84 -10.15
N THR A 13 -2.11 23.47 -9.15
CA THR A 13 -1.42 23.80 -7.90
C THR A 13 -2.03 23.01 -6.74
N ALA A 14 -1.22 22.16 -6.11
CA ALA A 14 -1.60 21.44 -4.91
C ALA A 14 -0.37 21.24 -4.01
N THR A 15 -0.56 21.43 -2.72
CA THR A 15 0.49 21.24 -1.71
C THR A 15 -0.08 20.53 -0.49
N ALA A 16 0.77 19.81 0.21
CA ALA A 16 0.44 19.21 1.51
C ALA A 16 1.42 19.72 2.57
N THR A 17 0.88 20.21 3.68
CA THR A 17 1.64 20.82 4.77
C THR A 17 1.28 20.12 6.08
N PRO A 18 2.25 19.77 6.94
CA PRO A 18 1.95 19.16 8.23
C PRO A 18 1.17 20.15 9.11
N VAL A 19 0.18 19.64 9.85
CA VAL A 19 -0.60 20.44 10.81
C VAL A 19 0.29 21.07 11.88
N ARG A 20 1.31 20.34 12.33
CA ARG A 20 2.35 20.86 13.23
C ARG A 20 3.60 21.22 12.42
N PRO A 21 4.01 22.50 12.38
CA PRO A 21 5.22 22.92 11.68
C PRO A 21 6.46 22.17 12.19
N GLY A 22 7.40 21.86 11.28
CA GLY A 22 8.70 21.26 11.63
C GLY A 22 8.71 19.75 11.91
N ARG A 23 7.55 19.06 11.91
CA ARG A 23 7.49 17.60 12.12
C ARG A 23 6.66 16.91 11.04
N PRO A 24 7.21 16.74 9.81
CA PRO A 24 6.48 16.06 8.75
C PRO A 24 6.29 14.56 9.11
N PRO A 25 5.05 14.03 9.06
CA PRO A 25 4.78 12.63 9.41
C PRO A 25 5.14 11.64 8.29
N LEU A 26 5.58 12.16 7.14
CA LEU A 26 5.86 11.41 5.92
C LEU A 26 7.09 12.00 5.23
N ARG A 27 7.83 11.15 4.52
CA ARG A 27 8.99 11.54 3.71
C ARG A 27 8.92 10.81 2.38
N VAL A 28 9.01 11.55 1.29
CA VAL A 28 9.10 10.97 -0.06
C VAL A 28 10.51 10.44 -0.27
N LEU A 29 10.64 9.13 -0.49
CA LEU A 29 11.92 8.48 -0.77
C LEU A 29 12.22 8.40 -2.27
N HIS A 30 11.18 8.28 -3.09
CA HIS A 30 11.28 8.21 -4.54
C HIS A 30 10.01 8.75 -5.21
N GLY A 31 10.14 9.34 -6.39
CA GLY A 31 9.01 9.84 -7.19
C GLY A 31 8.38 11.14 -6.68
N SER A 32 7.15 11.41 -7.16
CA SER A 32 6.36 12.59 -6.78
C SER A 32 4.88 12.21 -6.63
N PRO A 33 4.30 12.24 -5.42
CA PRO A 33 2.92 11.83 -5.21
C PRO A 33 1.93 12.84 -5.82
N SER A 34 0.80 12.32 -6.31
CA SER A 34 -0.37 13.16 -6.61
C SER A 34 -1.20 13.42 -5.35
N TYR A 35 -2.20 14.30 -5.45
CA TYR A 35 -3.16 14.53 -4.38
C TYR A 35 -3.91 13.25 -3.98
N ILE A 36 -4.35 12.45 -4.95
CA ILE A 36 -5.08 11.21 -4.69
C ILE A 36 -4.16 10.17 -4.05
N ASN A 37 -2.91 10.04 -4.52
CA ASN A 37 -1.95 9.12 -3.89
C ASN A 37 -1.75 9.43 -2.41
N LEU A 38 -1.71 10.72 -2.04
CA LEU A 38 -1.58 11.10 -0.64
C LEU A 38 -2.83 10.74 0.18
N LEU A 39 -4.03 10.86 -0.39
CA LEU A 39 -5.27 10.45 0.27
C LEU A 39 -5.32 8.93 0.46
N ASP A 40 -4.94 8.15 -0.54
CA ASP A 40 -4.84 6.70 -0.41
C ASP A 40 -3.84 6.33 0.68
N ALA A 41 -2.61 6.86 0.62
CA ALA A 41 -1.55 6.56 1.58
C ALA A 41 -1.94 6.87 3.03
N LEU A 42 -2.54 8.04 3.29
CA LEU A 42 -2.89 8.47 4.65
C LEU A 42 -4.02 7.62 5.25
N ASN A 43 -5.00 7.20 4.45
CA ASN A 43 -6.07 6.33 4.92
C ASN A 43 -5.57 4.88 5.09
N ALA A 44 -4.83 4.37 4.11
CA ALA A 44 -4.28 3.02 4.12
C ALA A 44 -3.31 2.78 5.28
N TRP A 45 -2.45 3.76 5.58
CA TRP A 45 -1.51 3.70 6.70
C TRP A 45 -2.20 3.56 8.06
N GLN A 46 -3.30 4.29 8.28
CA GLN A 46 -4.08 4.18 9.52
C GLN A 46 -4.64 2.77 9.68
N LEU A 47 -5.23 2.22 8.62
CA LEU A 47 -5.80 0.88 8.62
C LEU A 47 -4.76 -0.18 9.01
N VAL A 48 -3.61 -0.23 8.34
CA VAL A 48 -2.62 -1.29 8.58
C VAL A 48 -1.94 -1.18 9.94
N ARG A 49 -1.72 0.05 10.43
CA ARG A 49 -1.18 0.28 11.76
C ARG A 49 -2.16 -0.19 12.85
N GLU A 50 -3.43 0.19 12.76
CA GLU A 50 -4.45 -0.24 13.72
C GLU A 50 -4.63 -1.77 13.71
N ALA A 51 -4.54 -2.40 12.53
CA ALA A 51 -4.61 -3.85 12.40
C ALA A 51 -3.40 -4.56 13.05
N ASP A 52 -2.16 -4.09 12.84
CA ASP A 52 -0.98 -4.67 13.48
C ASP A 52 -1.00 -4.43 15.00
N ASP A 53 -1.37 -3.24 15.45
CA ASP A 53 -1.48 -2.91 16.88
C ASP A 53 -2.55 -3.80 17.57
N ALA A 54 -3.69 -4.04 16.93
CA ALA A 54 -4.78 -4.82 17.49
C ALA A 54 -4.54 -6.34 17.45
N LEU A 55 -3.85 -6.85 16.42
CA LEU A 55 -3.73 -8.29 16.15
C LEU A 55 -2.32 -8.84 16.34
N GLY A 56 -1.32 -7.98 16.53
CA GLY A 56 0.09 -8.35 16.70
C GLY A 56 0.73 -9.01 15.47
N ARG A 57 0.12 -8.85 14.28
CA ARG A 57 0.52 -9.53 13.03
C ARG A 57 0.79 -8.49 11.95
N PRO A 58 1.81 -8.69 11.10
CA PRO A 58 2.04 -7.79 9.96
C PRO A 58 0.76 -7.64 9.14
N ALA A 59 0.44 -6.41 8.76
CA ALA A 59 -0.76 -6.08 8.01
C ALA A 59 -0.39 -5.33 6.74
N ALA A 60 -1.22 -5.51 5.72
CA ALA A 60 -1.11 -4.80 4.47
C ALA A 60 -2.50 -4.42 3.93
N ALA A 61 -2.53 -3.38 3.11
CA ALA A 61 -3.72 -2.97 2.39
C ALA A 61 -3.38 -2.56 0.96
N SER A 62 -4.29 -2.87 0.05
CA SER A 62 -4.33 -2.39 -1.34
C SER A 62 -5.44 -1.34 -1.42
N PHE A 63 -5.09 -0.08 -1.67
CA PHE A 63 -6.05 1.02 -1.77
C PHE A 63 -6.26 1.48 -3.20
N LYS A 64 -7.51 1.77 -3.55
CA LYS A 64 -7.89 2.39 -4.82
C LYS A 64 -9.04 3.35 -4.58
N HIS A 65 -8.92 4.58 -5.09
CA HIS A 65 -9.95 5.62 -4.94
C HIS A 65 -10.38 5.86 -3.49
N VAL A 66 -9.40 5.97 -2.58
CA VAL A 66 -9.56 6.32 -1.16
C VAL A 66 -10.34 5.25 -0.37
N SER A 67 -10.40 4.02 -0.88
CA SER A 67 -11.01 2.87 -0.22
C SER A 67 -10.14 1.62 -0.40
N PRO A 68 -10.16 0.68 0.55
CA PRO A 68 -9.44 -0.57 0.39
C PRO A 68 -10.11 -1.41 -0.71
N ALA A 69 -9.35 -1.74 -1.75
CA ALA A 69 -9.69 -2.88 -2.62
C ALA A 69 -9.58 -4.19 -1.83
N GLY A 70 -8.62 -4.24 -0.90
CA GLY A 70 -8.56 -5.27 0.13
C GLY A 70 -7.56 -4.93 1.24
N ALA A 71 -7.68 -5.64 2.36
CA ALA A 71 -6.76 -5.54 3.49
C ALA A 71 -6.67 -6.89 4.21
N ALA A 72 -5.49 -7.23 4.69
CA ALA A 72 -5.26 -8.49 5.37
C ALA A 72 -4.10 -8.40 6.37
N VAL A 73 -4.09 -9.30 7.34
CA VAL A 73 -2.91 -9.63 8.13
C VAL A 73 -2.21 -10.86 7.57
N ALA A 74 -0.92 -11.01 7.87
CA ALA A 74 -0.07 -12.14 7.49
C ALA A 74 -0.76 -13.47 7.76
N GLY A 75 -0.77 -14.41 6.80
CA GLY A 75 -1.35 -15.74 7.00
C GLY A 75 -1.36 -16.56 5.71
N PRO A 76 -2.03 -17.73 5.68
CA PRO A 76 -1.95 -18.65 4.56
C PRO A 76 -2.37 -18.00 3.24
N VAL A 77 -1.56 -18.21 2.20
CA VAL A 77 -1.85 -17.85 0.81
C VAL A 77 -2.36 -19.12 0.13
N ASP A 78 -3.51 -19.06 -0.53
CA ASP A 78 -4.04 -20.22 -1.24
C ASP A 78 -3.23 -20.50 -2.52
N GLU A 79 -3.38 -21.72 -3.03
CA GLU A 79 -2.60 -22.21 -4.18
C GLU A 79 -2.83 -21.36 -5.44
N VAL A 80 -4.03 -20.80 -5.62
CA VAL A 80 -4.37 -20.00 -6.81
C VAL A 80 -3.65 -18.65 -6.75
N THR A 81 -3.71 -17.94 -5.62
CA THR A 81 -2.92 -16.71 -5.43
C THR A 81 -1.43 -17.00 -5.54
N ALA A 82 -0.96 -18.10 -4.95
CA ALA A 82 0.45 -18.46 -4.98
C ALA A 82 0.97 -18.71 -6.40
N GLU A 83 0.21 -19.47 -7.20
CA GLU A 83 0.50 -19.70 -8.61
C GLU A 83 0.49 -18.38 -9.42
N LEU A 84 -0.54 -17.55 -9.23
CA LEU A 84 -0.72 -16.29 -9.96
C LEU A 84 0.46 -15.32 -9.75
N TYR A 85 0.97 -15.22 -8.52
CA TYR A 85 2.05 -14.31 -8.16
C TYR A 85 3.45 -14.96 -8.12
N GLY A 86 3.52 -16.26 -8.42
CA GLY A 86 4.76 -17.04 -8.49
C GLY A 86 5.49 -17.11 -7.15
N VAL A 87 4.77 -17.42 -6.06
CA VAL A 87 5.33 -17.57 -4.72
C VAL A 87 5.11 -18.99 -4.19
N ASP A 88 5.98 -19.43 -3.27
CA ASP A 88 5.78 -20.69 -2.55
C ASP A 88 4.85 -20.43 -1.34
N PRO A 89 3.64 -21.02 -1.29
CA PRO A 89 2.70 -20.78 -0.20
C PRO A 89 3.21 -21.30 1.16
N ALA A 90 4.19 -22.21 1.17
CA ALA A 90 4.80 -22.73 2.39
C ALA A 90 5.97 -21.88 2.89
N ALA A 91 6.57 -21.05 2.04
CA ALA A 91 7.78 -20.27 2.36
C ALA A 91 7.57 -18.75 2.31
N VAL A 92 6.43 -18.27 1.80
CA VAL A 92 6.14 -16.84 1.66
C VAL A 92 6.26 -16.10 3.00
N GLY A 93 7.00 -14.99 2.99
CA GLY A 93 7.22 -14.16 4.16
C GLY A 93 5.92 -13.53 4.69
N PRO A 94 5.89 -13.16 5.98
CA PRO A 94 4.64 -12.79 6.62
C PRO A 94 4.08 -11.45 6.10
N LEU A 95 4.93 -10.46 5.78
CA LEU A 95 4.45 -9.20 5.20
C LEU A 95 4.01 -9.38 3.74
N THR A 96 4.75 -10.17 2.95
CA THR A 96 4.38 -10.55 1.58
C THR A 96 3.05 -11.28 1.53
N SER A 97 2.83 -12.24 2.43
CA SER A 97 1.55 -12.95 2.53
C SER A 97 0.40 -12.02 2.88
N ALA A 98 0.62 -11.02 3.74
CA ALA A 98 -0.39 -10.01 4.06
C ALA A 98 -0.76 -9.19 2.81
N TYR A 99 0.24 -8.72 2.07
CA TYR A 99 0.01 -7.92 0.87
C TYR A 99 -0.65 -8.71 -0.26
N LEU A 100 -0.21 -9.95 -0.51
CA LEU A 100 -0.85 -10.82 -1.50
C LEU A 100 -2.34 -11.03 -1.20
N ARG A 101 -2.67 -11.34 0.06
CA ARG A 101 -4.07 -11.53 0.48
C ARG A 101 -4.88 -10.24 0.41
N ALA A 102 -4.27 -9.07 0.67
CA ALA A 102 -4.93 -7.78 0.51
C ALA A 102 -5.19 -7.45 -0.96
N ARG A 103 -4.20 -7.69 -1.83
CA ARG A 103 -4.28 -7.41 -3.26
C ARG A 103 -5.23 -8.36 -4.00
N ASP A 104 -5.22 -9.64 -3.62
CA ASP A 104 -5.99 -10.69 -4.28
C ASP A 104 -7.46 -10.74 -3.86
N ALA A 105 -7.86 -9.94 -2.85
CA ALA A 105 -9.27 -9.76 -2.50
C ALA A 105 -10.11 -9.28 -3.71
N ASP A 106 -9.54 -8.37 -4.51
CA ASP A 106 -10.02 -8.03 -5.84
C ASP A 106 -8.83 -7.56 -6.71
N PRO A 107 -8.26 -8.44 -7.56
CA PRO A 107 -7.11 -8.09 -8.40
C PRO A 107 -7.42 -7.00 -9.44
N LYS A 108 -8.68 -6.87 -9.87
CA LYS A 108 -9.08 -5.87 -10.87
C LYS A 108 -9.12 -4.48 -10.24
N CYS A 109 -9.70 -4.36 -9.05
CA CYS A 109 -9.69 -3.10 -8.30
C CYS A 109 -8.28 -2.71 -7.85
N SER A 110 -7.42 -3.70 -7.55
CA SER A 110 -6.03 -3.47 -7.15
C SER A 110 -5.09 -3.07 -8.30
N TYR A 111 -5.57 -2.99 -9.54
CA TYR A 111 -4.74 -2.55 -10.67
C TYR A 111 -4.37 -1.06 -10.52
N GLY A 112 -3.09 -0.78 -10.25
CA GLY A 112 -2.61 0.56 -9.91
C GLY A 112 -3.05 0.98 -8.51
N ASP A 113 -3.06 0.06 -7.56
CA ASP A 113 -3.32 0.36 -6.15
C ASP A 113 -2.24 1.26 -5.53
N PHE A 114 -2.54 1.81 -4.36
CA PHE A 114 -1.54 2.31 -3.43
C PHE A 114 -1.41 1.31 -2.28
N ALA A 115 -0.25 0.67 -2.15
CA ALA A 115 0.00 -0.30 -1.09
C ALA A 115 0.30 0.42 0.24
N ALA A 116 -0.12 -0.17 1.36
CA ALA A 116 0.32 0.25 2.69
C ALA A 116 0.70 -0.98 3.52
N LEU A 117 1.79 -0.88 4.30
CA LEU A 117 2.41 -1.98 5.03
C LEU A 117 2.65 -1.56 6.46
N SER A 118 2.29 -2.38 7.45
CA SER A 118 2.47 -2.05 8.87
C SER A 118 3.91 -2.21 9.37
N ARG A 119 4.76 -2.92 8.61
CA ARG A 119 6.16 -3.23 8.95
C ARG A 119 7.10 -2.85 7.80
N PRO A 120 8.41 -2.71 8.06
CA PRO A 120 9.38 -2.39 7.01
C PRO A 120 9.32 -3.37 5.84
N VAL A 121 9.37 -2.83 4.62
CA VAL A 121 9.40 -3.61 3.37
C VAL A 121 10.74 -4.34 3.28
N ASP A 122 10.69 -5.67 3.16
CA ASP A 122 11.84 -6.53 2.94
C ASP A 122 12.07 -6.81 1.44
N ALA A 123 13.14 -7.54 1.12
CA ALA A 123 13.51 -7.84 -0.26
C ALA A 123 12.44 -8.65 -1.00
N GLU A 124 11.82 -9.63 -0.33
CA GLU A 124 10.79 -10.47 -0.92
C GLU A 124 9.57 -9.64 -1.35
N LEU A 125 9.05 -8.80 -0.46
CA LEU A 125 7.92 -7.93 -0.80
C LEU A 125 8.31 -6.89 -1.85
N ALA A 126 9.53 -6.33 -1.78
CA ALA A 126 10.01 -5.38 -2.78
C ALA A 126 10.07 -6.00 -4.18
N GLU A 127 10.55 -7.25 -4.30
CA GLU A 127 10.57 -8.00 -5.55
C GLU A 127 9.16 -8.26 -6.09
N LEU A 128 8.20 -8.59 -5.21
CA LEU A 128 6.80 -8.75 -5.60
C LEU A 128 6.20 -7.43 -6.12
N LEU A 129 6.39 -6.32 -5.37
CA LEU A 129 5.89 -5.00 -5.74
C LEU A 129 6.44 -4.54 -7.10
N ALA A 130 7.69 -4.88 -7.41
CA ALA A 130 8.31 -4.55 -8.70
C ALA A 130 7.67 -5.26 -9.91
N ARG A 131 6.95 -6.37 -9.70
CA ARG A 131 6.32 -7.16 -10.77
C ARG A 131 4.85 -6.81 -11.02
N VAL A 132 4.21 -6.08 -10.10
CA VAL A 132 2.79 -5.75 -10.19
C VAL A 132 2.57 -4.30 -10.64
N VAL A 133 1.40 -4.02 -11.21
CA VAL A 133 1.00 -2.64 -11.50
C VAL A 133 0.48 -1.99 -10.22
N SER A 134 1.24 -1.04 -9.68
CA SER A 134 0.95 -0.27 -8.48
C SER A 134 1.36 1.19 -8.67
N ASP A 135 0.57 2.11 -8.13
CA ASP A 135 0.82 3.56 -8.18
C ASP A 135 1.85 4.00 -7.11
N GLY A 136 2.01 3.23 -6.03
CA GLY A 136 2.92 3.57 -4.94
C GLY A 136 2.77 2.70 -3.71
N VAL A 137 3.66 2.96 -2.74
CA VAL A 137 3.74 2.29 -1.43
C VAL A 137 4.20 3.27 -0.36
#